data_AF-A0AAU5DJM1-F1
#
_entry.id   AF-A0AAU5DJM1-F1
#
_cell.length_a   1.000
_cell.length_b   1.000
_cell.length_c   1.000
_cell.angle_alpha   90.00
_cell.angle_beta   90.00
_cell.angle_gamma   90.00
#
_symmetry.space_group_name_H-M   'P 1'
#
loop_
_entity.id
_entity.type
_entity.pdbx_description
1 polymer ?
#
loop_
_entity_poly.entity_id
_entity_poly.type
_entity_poly.pdbx_seq_one_letter_code
_entity_poly.pdbx_strand_id
1 'polypeptide(L)'
;MADTWILGTTLHENRSGQLVRADDVSHLLATGDSVTASRIGSDDAVTLAHKDAVGLEAPAPSLPEDFHLALLVTLGKARKQARDSEEDLVVVPGIDDNKEWDWTIVPISELWTG
;
A
#
# COMPACT_ATOMS: atom_id res chain seq x y z
N MET A 1 14.90 8.20 12.73
CA MET A 1 13.60 8.86 12.49
C MET A 1 12.71 7.76 11.96
N ALA A 2 11.49 7.64 12.48
CA ALA A 2 10.60 6.58 12.03
C ALA A 2 10.29 6.72 10.54
N ASP A 3 10.37 5.61 9.83
CA ASP A 3 10.12 5.51 8.41
C ASP A 3 8.64 5.20 8.12
N THR A 4 8.23 5.49 6.89
CA THR A 4 6.91 5.11 6.40
C THR A 4 7.10 4.17 5.22
N TRP A 5 6.43 3.03 5.28
CA TRP A 5 6.51 1.96 4.29
C TRP A 5 5.16 1.76 3.61
N ILE A 6 5.17 1.16 2.43
CA ILE A 6 3.98 0.74 1.70
C ILE A 6 4.11 -0.77 1.50
N LEU A 7 3.10 -1.53 1.90
CA LEU A 7 3.05 -2.97 1.65
C LEU A 7 2.43 -3.21 0.28
N GLY A 8 3.27 -3.54 -0.69
CA GLY A 8 2.86 -4.00 -2.00
C GLY A 8 2.45 -5.47 -2.01
N THR A 9 1.59 -5.79 -2.97
CA THR A 9 1.01 -7.13 -3.15
C THR A 9 1.53 -7.75 -4.45
N THR A 10 1.85 -9.05 -4.44
CA THR A 10 2.17 -9.78 -5.67
C THR A 10 0.98 -10.60 -6.15
N LEU A 11 0.64 -10.45 -7.42
CA LEU A 11 -0.36 -11.26 -8.13
C LEU A 11 0.03 -12.74 -8.28
N HIS A 12 1.31 -13.09 -8.08
CA HIS A 12 1.82 -14.42 -8.37
C HIS A 12 1.69 -15.42 -7.22
N GLU A 13 1.67 -16.71 -7.59
CA GLU A 13 1.37 -17.91 -6.80
C GLU A 13 2.16 -18.07 -5.49
N ASN A 14 3.25 -17.32 -5.33
CA ASN A 14 3.89 -17.09 -4.05
C ASN A 14 3.32 -15.79 -3.47
N ARG A 15 2.45 -15.90 -2.45
CA ARG A 15 1.92 -14.77 -1.66
C ARG A 15 3.05 -14.02 -0.95
N SER A 16 3.86 -13.27 -1.69
CA SER A 16 4.97 -12.46 -1.17
C SER A 16 4.55 -11.00 -1.15
N GLY A 17 4.55 -10.38 0.02
CA GLY A 17 4.43 -8.93 0.14
C GLY A 17 5.79 -8.26 -0.10
N GLN A 18 5.81 -7.08 -0.72
CA GLN A 18 7.03 -6.27 -0.83
C GLN A 18 6.85 -4.97 -0.07
N LEU A 19 7.76 -4.67 0.86
CA LEU A 19 7.80 -3.37 1.52
C LEU A 19 8.59 -2.38 0.66
N VAL A 20 7.95 -1.25 0.35
CA VAL A 20 8.56 -0.13 -0.38
C VAL A 20 8.62 1.07 0.55
N ARG A 21 9.81 1.69 0.74
CA ARG A 21 9.87 2.93 1.51
C ARG A 21 9.12 4.04 0.77
N ALA A 22 8.37 4.84 1.51
CA ALA A 22 7.57 5.92 0.93
C ALA A 22 8.40 7.05 0.30
N ASP A 23 9.67 7.21 0.67
CA ASP A 23 10.61 8.17 0.09
C ASP A 23 11.31 7.64 -1.17
N ASP A 24 11.32 6.32 -1.38
CA ASP A 24 11.85 5.70 -2.59
C ASP A 24 10.84 5.72 -3.75
N VAL A 25 9.57 6.05 -3.52
CA VAL A 25 8.55 6.12 -4.57
C VAL A 25 8.79 7.35 -5.45
N SER A 26 9.04 7.11 -6.74
CA SER A 26 9.30 8.17 -7.74
C SER A 26 8.11 8.46 -8.65
N HIS A 27 7.29 7.46 -8.92
CA HIS A 27 6.14 7.55 -9.82
C HIS A 27 5.04 6.58 -9.39
N LEU A 28 3.78 7.00 -9.52
CA LEU A 28 2.60 6.16 -9.31
C LEU A 28 1.83 6.05 -10.61
N LEU A 29 1.44 4.83 -10.97
CA LEU A 29 0.55 4.56 -12.10
C LEU A 29 -0.69 3.83 -11.57
N ALA A 30 -1.86 4.35 -11.92
CA ALA A 30 -3.15 3.80 -11.53
C ALA A 30 -3.95 3.36 -12.76
N THR A 31 -4.59 2.21 -12.64
CA THR A 31 -5.64 1.72 -13.54
C THR A 31 -6.85 1.34 -12.69
N GLY A 32 -8.00 1.04 -13.31
CA GLY A 32 -9.17 0.54 -12.58
C GLY A 32 -8.95 -0.80 -11.86
N ASP A 33 -7.84 -1.50 -12.14
CA ASP A 33 -7.53 -2.81 -11.58
C ASP A 33 -6.34 -2.79 -10.62
N SER A 34 -5.46 -1.77 -10.71
CA SER A 34 -4.19 -1.78 -9.99
C SER A 34 -3.61 -0.39 -9.71
N VAL A 35 -2.80 -0.32 -8.65
CA VAL A 35 -1.87 0.79 -8.41
C VAL A 35 -0.47 0.21 -8.36
N THR A 36 0.44 0.78 -9.15
CA THR A 36 1.85 0.39 -9.19
C THR A 36 2.74 1.58 -8.87
N ALA A 37 3.92 1.31 -8.31
CA ALA A 37 4.91 2.31 -7.95
C ALA A 37 6.28 1.97 -8.53
N SER A 38 6.93 2.97 -9.13
CA SER A 38 8.33 2.89 -9.53
C SER A 38 9.23 3.41 -8.42
N ARG A 39 10.38 2.77 -8.22
CA ARG A 39 11.34 3.12 -7.15
C ARG A 39 12.52 3.91 -7.70
N ILE A 40 13.04 4.86 -6.92
CA ILE A 40 14.26 5.60 -7.26
C ILE A 40 15.41 4.60 -7.46
N GLY A 41 16.09 4.68 -8.61
CA GLY A 41 17.24 3.82 -8.91
C GLY A 41 16.90 2.37 -9.28
N SER A 42 15.62 2.07 -9.56
CA SER A 42 15.16 0.75 -9.99
C SER A 42 14.18 0.91 -11.16
N ASP A 43 14.43 0.18 -12.25
CA ASP A 43 13.49 0.13 -13.38
C ASP A 43 12.26 -0.76 -13.10
N ASP A 44 12.28 -1.53 -12.00
CA ASP A 44 11.16 -2.38 -11.59
C ASP A 44 10.00 -1.55 -11.01
N ALA A 45 8.79 -1.86 -11.48
CA ALA A 45 7.54 -1.40 -10.89
C ALA A 45 7.03 -2.43 -9.87
N VAL A 46 6.61 -1.96 -8.70
CA VAL A 46 5.99 -2.77 -7.65
C VAL A 46 4.50 -2.56 -7.67
N THR A 47 3.73 -3.64 -7.74
CA THR A 47 2.28 -3.58 -7.56
C THR A 47 1.96 -3.31 -6.10
N LEU A 48 1.39 -2.14 -5.82
CA LEU A 48 0.99 -1.76 -4.48
C LEU A 48 -0.35 -2.41 -4.14
N ALA A 49 -1.34 -2.22 -5.02
CA ALA A 49 -2.67 -2.79 -4.89
C ALA A 49 -3.11 -3.43 -6.21
N HIS A 50 -3.81 -4.56 -6.12
CA HIS A 50 -4.47 -5.19 -7.25
C HIS A 50 -5.81 -5.77 -6.80
N LYS A 51 -6.85 -5.61 -7.62
CA LYS A 51 -8.20 -6.08 -7.24
C LYS A 51 -8.24 -7.57 -6.91
N ASP A 52 -7.50 -8.38 -7.66
CA ASP A 52 -7.48 -9.84 -7.50
C ASP A 52 -6.57 -10.32 -6.36
N ALA A 53 -5.81 -9.43 -5.71
CA ALA A 53 -4.89 -9.82 -4.63
C ALA A 53 -5.59 -9.97 -3.27
N VAL A 54 -6.81 -9.46 -3.09
CA VAL A 54 -7.49 -9.45 -1.77
C VAL A 54 -8.03 -10.83 -1.37
N GLY A 55 -7.95 -11.84 -2.24
CA GLY A 55 -8.32 -13.22 -1.89
C GLY A 55 -9.77 -13.38 -1.42
N LEU A 56 -10.65 -12.47 -1.83
CA LEU A 56 -12.07 -12.50 -1.47
C LEU A 56 -12.78 -13.65 -2.20
N GLU A 57 -13.74 -14.28 -1.52
CA GLU A 57 -14.63 -15.31 -2.09
C GLU A 57 -15.52 -14.78 -3.22
N ALA A 58 -15.60 -13.45 -3.36
CA ALA A 58 -16.27 -12.73 -4.43
C ALA A 58 -15.26 -11.79 -5.13
N PRO A 59 -15.45 -11.45 -6.42
CA PRO A 59 -14.57 -10.50 -7.10
C PRO A 59 -14.56 -9.17 -6.35
N ALA A 60 -13.37 -8.69 -6.00
CA ALA A 60 -13.21 -7.36 -5.40
C ALA A 60 -13.73 -6.29 -6.38
N PRO A 61 -14.30 -5.18 -5.89
CA PRO A 61 -14.66 -4.07 -6.75
C PRO A 61 -13.40 -3.53 -7.46
N SER A 62 -13.59 -2.90 -8.61
CA SER A 62 -12.53 -2.09 -9.23
C SER A 62 -12.03 -1.03 -8.26
N LEU A 63 -10.75 -0.68 -8.40
CA LEU A 63 -10.15 0.37 -7.60
C LEU A 63 -10.79 1.72 -7.97
N PRO A 64 -11.02 2.61 -6.99
CA PRO A 64 -11.44 3.98 -7.25
C PRO A 64 -10.47 4.70 -8.21
N GLU A 65 -10.98 5.58 -9.05
CA GLU A 65 -10.17 6.33 -10.04
C GLU A 65 -9.04 7.13 -9.37
N ASP A 66 -9.30 7.66 -8.18
CA ASP A 66 -8.41 8.47 -7.36
C ASP A 66 -7.68 7.67 -6.25
N PHE A 67 -7.70 6.34 -6.31
CA PHE A 67 -7.11 5.50 -5.25
C PHE A 67 -5.61 5.75 -5.03
N HIS A 68 -4.88 6.13 -6.08
CA HIS A 68 -3.48 6.56 -5.99
C HIS A 68 -3.30 7.93 -5.33
N LEU A 69 -4.28 8.84 -5.45
CA LEU A 69 -4.28 10.12 -4.73
C LEU A 69 -4.59 9.90 -3.25
N ALA A 70 -5.52 8.99 -2.94
CA ALA A 70 -5.81 8.58 -1.57
C ALA A 70 -4.55 8.03 -0.88
N LEU A 71 -3.73 7.24 -1.58
CA LEU A 71 -2.42 6.80 -1.07
C LEU A 71 -1.53 7.98 -0.67
N LEU A 72 -1.41 9.01 -1.51
CA LEU A 72 -0.57 10.18 -1.21
C LEU A 72 -1.06 10.92 0.05
N VAL A 73 -2.38 11.06 0.20
CA VAL A 73 -2.99 11.66 1.40
C VAL A 73 -2.68 10.82 2.63
N THR A 74 -2.84 9.49 2.54
CA THR A 74 -2.57 8.56 3.65
C THR A 74 -1.08 8.54 4.01
N LEU A 75 -0.17 8.59 3.04
CA LEU A 75 1.26 8.74 3.29
C LEU A 75 1.59 10.05 4.03
N GLY A 76 0.91 11.15 3.70
CA GLY A 76 1.05 12.40 4.44
C GLY A 76 0.65 12.27 5.91
N LYS A 77 -0.45 11.57 6.19
CA LYS A 77 -0.91 11.27 7.56
C LYS A 77 0.08 10.35 8.29
N ALA A 78 0.50 9.25 7.65
CA ALA A 78 1.45 8.30 8.22
C ALA A 78 2.79 8.97 8.55
N ARG A 79 3.33 9.82 7.66
CA ARG A 79 4.57 10.57 7.93
C ARG A 79 4.45 11.50 9.14
N LYS A 80 3.28 12.10 9.36
CA LYS A 80 3.03 12.92 10.55
C LYS A 80 3.00 12.03 11.81
N GLN A 81 2.25 10.94 11.77
CA GLN A 81 2.11 10.02 12.90
C GLN A 81 3.46 9.36 13.27
N ALA A 82 4.25 8.90 12.29
CA ALA A 82 5.56 8.29 12.52
C ALA A 82 6.53 9.26 13.22
N ARG A 83 6.47 10.56 12.87
CA ARG A 83 7.27 11.59 13.58
C ARG A 83 6.84 11.76 15.03
N ASP A 84 5.57 11.59 15.34
CA ASP A 84 5.01 11.78 16.68
C ASP A 84 5.16 10.52 17.56
N SER A 85 5.15 9.32 16.98
CA SER A 85 5.20 8.03 17.71
C SER A 85 6.59 7.40 17.82
N GLU A 86 7.58 7.86 17.05
CA GLU A 86 8.90 7.22 16.87
C GLU A 86 8.85 5.76 16.37
N GLU A 87 7.69 5.30 15.89
CA GLU A 87 7.48 3.96 15.36
C GLU A 87 7.28 3.99 13.85
N ASP A 88 7.93 3.05 13.15
CA ASP A 88 7.74 2.85 11.72
C ASP A 88 6.29 2.45 11.42
N LEU A 89 5.71 3.10 10.41
CA LEU A 89 4.34 2.85 9.99
C LEU A 89 4.31 2.25 8.60
N VAL A 90 3.31 1.41 8.35
CA VAL A 90 3.09 0.77 7.07
C VAL A 90 1.70 1.13 6.56
N VAL A 91 1.65 1.53 5.30
CA VAL A 91 0.40 1.77 4.57
C VAL A 91 0.06 0.52 3.77
N VAL A 92 -1.10 -0.04 4.01
CA VAL A 92 -1.56 -1.31 3.44
C VAL A 92 -2.85 -1.07 2.66
N PRO A 93 -2.97 -1.56 1.42
CA PRO A 93 -4.25 -1.53 0.72
C PRO A 93 -5.16 -2.62 1.27
N GLY A 94 -6.42 -2.27 1.51
CA GLY A 94 -7.42 -3.20 2.02
C GLY A 94 -8.81 -2.86 1.52
N ILE A 95 -9.74 -3.74 1.86
CA ILE A 95 -11.17 -3.50 1.72
C ILE A 95 -11.73 -3.32 3.11
N ASP A 96 -12.43 -2.21 3.34
CA ASP A 96 -13.04 -1.87 4.62
C ASP A 96 -14.36 -2.66 4.84
N ASP A 97 -14.98 -2.44 6.01
CA ASP A 97 -16.26 -3.08 6.37
C ASP A 97 -17.41 -2.71 5.41
N ASN A 98 -17.30 -1.59 4.69
CA ASN A 98 -18.26 -1.15 3.69
C ASN A 98 -18.01 -1.77 2.30
N LYS A 99 -17.00 -2.62 2.17
CA LYS A 99 -16.52 -3.21 0.92
C LYS A 99 -15.91 -2.19 -0.05
N GLU A 100 -15.40 -1.09 0.48
CA GLU A 100 -14.72 -0.05 -0.29
C GLU A 100 -13.21 -0.20 -0.13
N TRP A 101 -12.47 0.15 -1.19
CA TRP A 101 -11.02 0.18 -1.16
C TRP A 101 -10.52 1.32 -0.28
N ASP A 102 -9.63 1.01 0.65
CA ASP A 102 -8.95 2.02 1.47
C ASP A 102 -7.47 1.71 1.68
N TRP A 103 -6.73 2.72 2.10
CA TRP A 103 -5.34 2.62 2.56
C TRP A 103 -5.29 2.75 4.08
N THR A 104 -5.02 1.65 4.76
CA THR A 104 -4.92 1.62 6.22
C THR A 104 -3.48 1.86 6.67
N ILE A 105 -3.32 2.66 7.73
CA ILE A 105 -2.03 2.86 8.40
C ILE A 105 -1.97 1.91 9.59
N VAL A 106 -0.96 1.06 9.62
CA VAL A 106 -0.70 0.14 10.74
C VAL A 106 0.73 0.32 11.25
N PRO A 107 0.98 0.17 12.56
CA PRO A 107 2.32 0.07 13.09
C PRO A 107 3.06 -1.11 12.50
N ILE A 108 4.37 -0.98 12.21
CA ILE A 108 5.14 -2.10 11.67
C ILE A 108 5.13 -3.30 12.63
N SER A 109 5.07 -3.06 13.94
CA SER A 109 5.03 -4.11 14.97
C SER A 109 3.81 -5.01 14.87
N GLU A 110 2.68 -4.51 14.37
CA GLU A 110 1.45 -5.28 14.19
C GLU A 110 1.56 -6.28 13.02
N LEU A 111 2.44 -6.03 12.05
CA LEU A 111 2.63 -6.92 10.90
C LEU A 111 3.41 -8.20 11.21
N TRP A 112 4.15 -8.24 12.33
CA TRP A 112 5.01 -9.36 12.72
C TRP A 112 4.45 -10.16 13.91
N THR A 113 3.19 -9.97 14.26
CA THR A 113 2.52 -10.84 15.25
C THR A 113 2.15 -12.18 14.61
N GLY A 114 3.17 -12.99 14.35
CA GLY A 114 3.09 -14.37 13.84
C GLY A 114 4.06 -15.27 14.60
#